data_AF-A0A7K1E392-F1
#
_entry.id   AF-A0A7K1E392-F1
#
_cell.length_a   1.000
_cell.length_b   1.000
_cell.length_c   1.000
_cell.angle_alpha   90.00
_cell.angle_beta   90.00
_cell.angle_gamma   90.00
#
_symmetry.space_group_name_H-M   'P 1'
#
loop_
_entity.id
_entity.type
_entity.pdbx_description
1 polymer ?
#
loop_
_entity_poly.entity_id
_entity_poly.type
_entity_poly.pdbx_seq_one_letter_code
_entity_poly.pdbx_strand_id
1 'polypeptide(L)'
;MSFERVPYGSARNQANQQPVPSNPVRTLVILFIVLLTMGGVAVFTGATSVNLGLDLRGGTSVTLQPKVQPGQEGTVTTESIDQAVNIIRQRVDGVGVAESEVAAQGTGTNRQIVISVPGENGRRIIDLVGQTAELRFRQVLIETSDSADSQLLDDSALPAGVTPEVAEQFRNLDCTTVAERGAGALDDPNQAVAVCDREGFLKYLLAPARVLGTDVSGAQAVFDATTTLGWYVSLDFSSEGGRKFAQVTSEVVNLPSPQNQLAIVLDGLVVSAPRINETISGGQAQITGNFTQLEAQDLASVLKYGSLPLAFERGEVQQISPTLGAEQLDAGLLAGVIGLFLVLVYSLFYYRALGVVAAGSLIVAAYVLIVSFMLLGEWVGYTLTLAGIAGAIVSIGVTADSFIVYFERLRDELREGRSLKTAVETAWIRARRTVIVSDVVSMIAAVLLYIFAVGGVRGFAFTLGISTLIDLLVIFFFSKPLVVVLSRMKYFQEGRKFSGLTPKNLGLKNVGEVSANV
;
A
#
# COMPACT_ATOMS: atom_id res chain seq x y z
N MET A 1 -20.07 -1.84 68.96
CA MET A 1 -19.20 -1.23 67.93
C MET A 1 -20.10 -0.67 66.85
N SER A 2 -20.32 0.63 66.93
CA SER A 2 -21.20 1.40 66.04
C SER A 2 -20.30 2.02 64.98
N PHE A 3 -20.50 1.66 63.71
CA PHE A 3 -19.75 2.27 62.62
C PHE A 3 -20.35 3.64 62.28
N GLU A 4 -19.52 4.65 62.45
CA GLU A 4 -19.79 6.06 62.23
C GLU A 4 -20.13 6.34 60.76
N ARG A 5 -21.21 7.09 60.52
CA ARG A 5 -21.56 7.58 59.18
C ARG A 5 -20.63 8.72 58.80
N VAL A 6 -19.88 8.53 57.73
CA VAL A 6 -19.11 9.59 57.05
C VAL A 6 -20.09 10.68 56.55
N PRO A 7 -19.91 11.95 56.91
CA PRO A 7 -20.80 13.01 56.44
C PRO A 7 -20.56 13.30 54.96
N TYR A 8 -21.68 13.42 54.24
CA TYR A 8 -21.75 13.79 52.84
C TYR A 8 -21.01 15.13 52.62
N GLY A 9 -19.97 15.09 51.79
CA GLY A 9 -19.28 16.29 51.30
C GLY A 9 -20.26 17.24 50.64
N SER A 10 -20.17 18.50 51.04
CA SER A 10 -21.07 19.58 50.72
C SER A 10 -21.27 19.80 49.22
N ALA A 11 -22.54 19.92 48.83
CA ALA A 11 -22.97 20.45 47.54
C ALA A 11 -22.60 21.94 47.43
N ARG A 12 -21.35 22.23 47.08
CA ARG A 12 -20.88 23.55 46.66
C ARG A 12 -19.93 23.36 45.48
N ASN A 13 -20.36 23.82 44.30
CA ASN A 13 -19.62 23.96 43.03
C ASN A 13 -20.12 23.12 41.83
N GLN A 14 -21.42 22.88 41.69
CA GLN A 14 -22.03 22.55 40.38
C GLN A 14 -22.76 23.73 39.73
N ALA A 15 -22.76 24.91 40.34
CA ALA A 15 -23.58 26.05 39.92
C ALA A 15 -22.92 27.00 38.90
N ASN A 16 -21.74 26.72 38.33
CA ASN A 16 -21.12 27.68 37.43
C ASN A 16 -20.26 27.10 36.29
N GLN A 17 -20.74 26.04 35.65
CA GLN A 17 -20.36 25.75 34.26
C GLN A 17 -21.62 25.89 33.40
N GLN A 18 -22.03 27.15 33.19
CA GLN A 18 -22.93 27.42 32.07
C GLN A 18 -22.16 27.02 30.79
N PRO A 19 -22.64 26.03 30.00
CA PRO A 19 -22.00 25.71 28.74
C PRO A 19 -22.00 26.98 27.90
N VAL A 20 -20.81 27.38 27.42
CA VAL A 20 -20.65 28.55 26.53
C VAL A 20 -21.72 28.45 25.44
N PRO A 21 -22.61 29.45 25.26
CA PRO A 21 -23.70 29.35 24.30
C PRO A 21 -23.10 29.36 22.89
N SER A 22 -22.79 28.17 22.36
CA SER A 22 -22.42 28.03 20.96
C SER A 22 -23.68 28.21 20.13
N ASN A 23 -23.66 29.20 19.25
CA ASN A 23 -24.75 29.42 18.31
C ASN A 23 -24.80 28.22 17.35
N PRO A 24 -25.85 27.39 17.38
CA PRO A 24 -25.87 26.14 16.62
C PRO A 24 -25.84 26.39 15.11
N VAL A 25 -26.39 27.52 14.66
CA VAL A 25 -26.32 27.98 13.27
C VAL A 25 -24.87 28.27 12.85
N ARG A 26 -24.06 28.88 13.73
CA ARG A 26 -22.65 29.15 13.44
C ARG A 26 -21.88 27.85 13.24
N THR A 27 -22.15 26.83 14.06
CA THR A 27 -21.52 25.50 13.91
C THR A 27 -21.88 24.86 12.57
N LEU A 28 -23.16 24.91 12.16
CA LEU A 28 -23.60 24.37 10.87
C LEU A 28 -22.98 25.13 9.68
N VAL A 29 -22.87 26.46 9.76
CA VAL A 29 -22.23 27.27 8.72
C VAL A 29 -20.74 26.95 8.61
N ILE A 30 -20.04 26.82 9.75
CA ILE A 30 -18.62 26.43 9.75
C ILE A 30 -18.47 25.05 9.12
N LEU A 31 -19.29 24.07 9.52
CA LEU A 31 -19.26 22.73 8.93
C LEU A 31 -19.48 22.80 7.41
N PHE A 32 -20.48 23.54 6.95
CA PHE A 32 -20.75 23.69 5.51
C PHE A 32 -19.57 24.29 4.75
N ILE A 33 -18.92 25.31 5.30
CA ILE A 33 -17.69 25.88 4.73
C ILE A 33 -16.59 24.82 4.68
N VAL A 34 -16.38 24.05 5.76
CA VAL A 34 -15.39 22.97 5.80
C VAL A 34 -15.67 21.92 4.73
N LEU A 35 -16.91 21.47 4.57
CA LEU A 35 -17.30 20.50 3.54
C LEU A 35 -17.03 21.02 2.13
N LEU A 36 -17.35 22.29 1.85
CA LEU A 36 -17.05 22.92 0.57
C LEU A 36 -15.55 23.05 0.35
N THR A 37 -14.77 23.44 1.37
CA THR A 37 -13.30 23.53 1.24
C THR A 37 -12.69 22.16 0.98
N MET A 38 -13.17 21.12 1.66
CA MET A 38 -12.69 19.75 1.50
C MET A 38 -12.96 19.22 0.08
N GLY A 39 -14.16 19.46 -0.46
CA GLY A 39 -14.47 19.12 -1.86
C GLY A 39 -13.69 19.97 -2.87
N GLY A 40 -13.51 21.26 -2.60
CA GLY A 40 -12.72 22.16 -3.42
C GLY A 40 -11.24 21.76 -3.48
N VAL A 41 -10.67 21.31 -2.35
CA VAL A 41 -9.31 20.76 -2.30
C VAL A 41 -9.22 19.50 -3.15
N ALA A 42 -10.18 18.57 -3.05
CA ALA A 42 -10.17 17.34 -3.86
C ALA A 42 -10.16 17.64 -5.37
N VAL A 43 -11.00 18.57 -5.82
CA VAL A 43 -11.00 19.00 -7.23
C VAL A 43 -9.69 19.70 -7.61
N PHE A 44 -9.16 20.56 -6.74
CA PHE A 44 -7.91 21.30 -6.99
C PHE A 44 -6.70 20.38 -7.11
N THR A 45 -6.65 19.30 -6.32
CA THR A 45 -5.54 18.32 -6.35
C THR A 45 -5.73 17.23 -7.40
N GLY A 46 -6.81 17.25 -8.20
CA GLY A 46 -7.08 16.21 -9.20
C GLY A 46 -7.66 14.91 -8.63
N ALA A 47 -8.02 14.89 -7.35
CA ALA A 47 -8.61 13.75 -6.65
C ALA A 47 -10.10 13.57 -7.03
N THR A 48 -10.38 13.24 -8.29
CA THR A 48 -11.75 13.15 -8.83
C THR A 48 -12.36 11.75 -8.76
N SER A 49 -11.56 10.73 -8.49
CA SER A 49 -12.00 9.33 -8.40
C SER A 49 -11.43 8.64 -7.17
N VAL A 50 -12.13 7.63 -6.66
CA VAL A 50 -11.60 6.76 -5.62
C VAL A 50 -10.72 5.70 -6.26
N ASN A 51 -9.47 5.59 -5.81
CA ASN A 51 -8.58 4.53 -6.24
C ASN A 51 -9.10 3.20 -5.68
N LEU A 52 -9.19 2.18 -6.53
CA LEU A 52 -9.73 0.88 -6.14
C LEU A 52 -8.58 -0.13 -6.01
N GLY A 53 -8.69 -1.02 -5.03
CA GLY A 53 -7.72 -2.08 -4.77
C GLY A 53 -7.73 -3.15 -5.87
N LEU A 54 -6.70 -4.00 -5.83
CA LEU A 54 -6.52 -5.10 -6.77
C LEU A 54 -7.71 -6.08 -6.78
N ASP A 55 -8.34 -6.27 -5.63
CA ASP A 55 -9.51 -7.13 -5.46
C ASP A 55 -10.75 -6.61 -6.18
N LEU A 56 -10.79 -5.32 -6.54
CA LEU A 56 -11.88 -4.69 -7.29
C LEU A 56 -11.52 -4.39 -8.75
N ARG A 57 -10.26 -4.03 -9.04
CA ARG A 57 -9.80 -3.75 -10.42
C ARG A 57 -9.31 -4.98 -11.16
N GLY A 58 -8.97 -6.04 -10.44
CA GLY A 58 -8.25 -7.19 -10.96
C GLY A 58 -6.76 -6.89 -11.19
N GLY A 59 -5.97 -7.95 -11.16
CA GLY A 59 -4.54 -7.93 -11.46
C GLY A 59 -3.78 -9.03 -10.73
N THR A 60 -2.48 -8.83 -10.54
CA THR A 60 -1.59 -9.82 -9.92
C THR A 60 -0.89 -9.23 -8.69
N SER A 61 -0.94 -9.93 -7.57
CA SER A 61 -0.17 -9.62 -6.35
C SER A 61 0.83 -10.73 -6.07
N VAL A 62 2.05 -10.36 -5.71
CA VAL A 62 3.12 -11.28 -5.30
C VAL A 62 3.82 -10.76 -4.07
N THR A 63 4.11 -11.67 -3.14
CA THR A 63 5.00 -11.38 -2.02
C THR A 63 6.42 -11.82 -2.36
N LEU A 64 7.40 -10.99 -2.02
CA LEU A 64 8.83 -11.25 -2.16
C LEU A 64 9.44 -11.35 -0.76
N GLN A 65 9.94 -12.52 -0.42
CA GLN A 65 10.60 -12.82 0.85
C GLN A 65 12.12 -12.67 0.66
N PRO A 66 12.84 -11.93 1.53
CA PRO A 66 14.29 -11.85 1.43
C PRO A 66 14.95 -13.23 1.59
N LYS A 67 15.89 -13.54 0.71
CA LYS A 67 16.71 -14.76 0.78
C LYS A 67 17.88 -14.51 1.74
N VAL A 68 17.91 -15.21 2.87
CA VAL A 68 19.03 -15.13 3.83
C VAL A 68 19.94 -16.33 3.61
N GLN A 69 21.14 -16.11 3.08
CA GLN A 69 22.15 -17.16 2.98
C GLN A 69 22.89 -17.35 4.31
N PRO A 70 23.38 -18.57 4.63
CA PRO A 70 24.18 -18.82 5.83
C PRO A 70 25.39 -17.87 5.88
N GLY A 71 25.53 -17.11 6.97
CA GLY A 71 26.57 -16.08 7.13
C GLY A 71 26.16 -14.65 6.76
N GLN A 72 24.94 -14.44 6.25
CA GLN A 72 24.36 -13.12 5.94
C GLN A 72 23.18 -12.72 6.86
N GLU A 73 23.08 -13.29 8.06
CA GLU A 73 21.94 -13.08 8.99
C GLU A 73 21.74 -11.61 9.46
N GLY A 74 22.65 -10.69 9.11
CA GLY A 74 22.55 -9.26 9.39
C GLY A 74 22.33 -8.34 8.18
N THR A 75 22.16 -8.88 6.96
CA THR A 75 22.02 -8.05 5.74
C THR A 75 20.58 -7.57 5.50
N VAL A 76 19.59 -8.25 6.09
CA VAL A 76 18.18 -7.88 6.02
C VAL A 76 17.86 -6.83 7.08
N THR A 77 18.11 -5.56 6.74
CA THR A 77 17.77 -4.40 7.56
C THR A 77 16.51 -3.72 7.02
N THR A 78 15.90 -2.84 7.82
CA THR A 78 14.73 -2.08 7.36
C THR A 78 15.12 -1.19 6.17
N GLU A 79 16.33 -0.63 6.21
CA GLU A 79 16.89 0.23 5.18
C GLU A 79 17.11 -0.52 3.86
N SER A 80 17.62 -1.76 3.89
CA SER A 80 17.82 -2.55 2.67
C SER A 80 16.50 -2.97 2.03
N ILE A 81 15.48 -3.26 2.85
CA ILE A 81 14.12 -3.52 2.35
C ILE A 81 13.49 -2.26 1.76
N ASP A 82 13.60 -1.11 2.44
CA ASP A 82 13.03 0.15 1.95
C ASP A 82 13.74 0.62 0.67
N GLN A 83 15.05 0.40 0.55
CA GLN A 83 15.80 0.61 -0.69
C GLN A 83 15.31 -0.33 -1.80
N ALA A 84 15.11 -1.62 -1.52
CA ALA A 84 14.55 -2.57 -2.48
C ALA A 84 13.14 -2.16 -2.94
N VAL A 85 12.27 -1.71 -2.02
CA VAL A 85 10.94 -1.16 -2.35
C VAL A 85 11.05 0.01 -3.31
N ASN A 86 11.97 0.95 -3.08
CA ASN A 86 12.15 2.11 -3.95
C ASN A 86 12.61 1.71 -5.36
N ILE A 87 13.56 0.76 -5.47
CA ILE A 87 14.04 0.25 -6.76
C ILE A 87 12.94 -0.49 -7.51
N ILE A 88 12.22 -1.39 -6.83
CA ILE A 88 11.10 -2.12 -7.43
C ILE A 88 10.02 -1.15 -7.90
N ARG A 89 9.67 -0.14 -7.10
CA ARG A 89 8.70 0.89 -7.50
C ARG A 89 9.14 1.61 -8.78
N GLN A 90 10.39 2.08 -8.84
CA GLN A 90 10.93 2.74 -10.03
C GLN A 90 10.93 1.83 -11.27
N ARG A 91 11.19 0.53 -11.09
CA ARG A 91 11.11 -0.44 -12.19
C ARG A 91 9.68 -0.65 -12.66
N VAL A 92 8.72 -0.81 -11.75
CA VAL A 92 7.30 -0.97 -12.13
C VAL A 92 6.79 0.28 -12.86
N ASP A 93 7.12 1.47 -12.34
CA ASP A 93 6.79 2.75 -12.99
C ASP A 93 7.46 2.85 -14.38
N GLY A 94 8.71 2.40 -14.49
CA GLY A 94 9.48 2.40 -15.73
C GLY A 94 8.94 1.48 -16.82
N VAL A 95 8.23 0.42 -16.45
CA VAL A 95 7.53 -0.49 -17.37
C VAL A 95 6.20 0.12 -17.86
N GLY A 96 5.81 1.28 -17.32
CA GLY A 96 4.61 2.01 -17.73
C GLY A 96 3.33 1.49 -17.08
N VAL A 97 3.46 0.81 -15.94
CA VAL A 97 2.32 0.32 -15.17
C VAL A 97 1.82 1.45 -14.28
N ALA A 98 0.67 2.01 -14.63
CA ALA A 98 0.02 2.98 -13.77
C ALA A 98 -0.56 2.28 -12.52
N GLU A 99 -0.54 2.98 -11.39
CA GLU A 99 -1.27 2.60 -10.16
C GLU A 99 -0.81 1.26 -9.52
N SER A 100 0.44 0.86 -9.72
CA SER A 100 1.01 -0.26 -8.98
C SER A 100 1.28 0.09 -7.52
N GLU A 101 1.07 -0.87 -6.62
CA GLU A 101 1.43 -0.73 -5.20
C GLU A 101 2.65 -1.59 -4.89
N VAL A 102 3.70 -0.96 -4.35
CA VAL A 102 4.88 -1.66 -3.83
C VAL A 102 5.07 -1.22 -2.39
N ALA A 103 4.87 -2.14 -1.46
CA ALA A 103 4.93 -1.87 -0.04
C ALA A 103 5.63 -2.99 0.71
N ALA A 104 6.43 -2.64 1.71
CA ALA A 104 6.97 -3.62 2.62
C ALA A 104 5.99 -3.91 3.78
N GLN A 105 5.82 -5.19 4.10
CA GLN A 105 4.88 -5.71 5.06
C GLN A 105 5.59 -6.57 6.10
N GLY A 106 5.16 -6.47 7.36
CA GLY A 106 5.80 -7.15 8.49
C GLY A 106 6.88 -6.29 9.16
N THR A 107 7.52 -6.86 10.18
CA THR A 107 8.49 -6.18 11.04
C THR A 107 9.73 -7.06 11.26
N GLY A 108 10.90 -6.42 11.38
CA GLY A 108 12.17 -7.13 11.60
C GLY A 108 12.61 -7.94 10.39
N THR A 109 13.20 -9.11 10.63
CA THR A 109 13.76 -10.00 9.60
C THR A 109 12.70 -10.70 8.73
N ASN A 110 11.45 -10.75 9.18
CA ASN A 110 10.32 -11.34 8.43
C ASN A 110 9.59 -10.32 7.54
N ARG A 111 10.20 -9.14 7.31
CA ARG A 111 9.61 -8.11 6.46
C ARG A 111 9.70 -8.58 5.00
N GLN A 112 8.55 -8.67 4.35
CA GLN A 112 8.40 -9.08 2.95
C GLN A 112 7.96 -7.88 2.10
N ILE A 113 8.24 -7.89 0.81
CA ILE A 113 7.76 -6.87 -0.13
C ILE A 113 6.53 -7.40 -0.83
N VAL A 114 5.42 -6.67 -0.79
CA VAL A 114 4.20 -6.98 -1.53
C VAL A 114 4.15 -6.07 -2.75
N ILE A 115 4.04 -6.68 -3.92
CA ILE A 115 3.92 -6.00 -5.21
C ILE A 115 2.55 -6.33 -5.78
N SER A 116 1.74 -5.30 -6.01
CA SER A 116 0.43 -5.41 -6.64
C SER A 116 0.44 -4.65 -7.96
N VAL A 117 0.23 -5.38 -9.05
CA VAL A 117 0.19 -4.84 -10.40
C VAL A 117 -1.23 -5.02 -10.96
N PRO A 118 -1.93 -3.93 -11.31
CA PRO A 118 -3.25 -4.04 -11.92
C PRO A 118 -3.17 -4.64 -13.33
N GLY A 119 -4.23 -5.33 -13.75
CA GLY A 119 -4.38 -5.85 -15.11
C GLY A 119 -3.75 -7.23 -15.39
N GLU A 120 -3.87 -7.68 -16.63
CA GLU A 120 -3.63 -9.09 -17.01
C GLU A 120 -2.14 -9.43 -17.18
N ASN A 121 -1.29 -8.44 -17.47
CA ASN A 121 0.15 -8.63 -17.67
C ASN A 121 0.97 -8.69 -16.37
N GLY A 122 0.30 -8.67 -15.20
CA GLY A 122 0.95 -8.52 -13.91
C GLY A 122 2.03 -9.57 -13.62
N ARG A 123 1.83 -10.83 -14.02
CA ARG A 123 2.84 -11.89 -13.81
C ARG A 123 4.19 -11.58 -14.45
N ARG A 124 4.18 -11.19 -15.73
CA ARG A 124 5.41 -10.86 -16.45
C ARG A 124 6.10 -9.66 -15.84
N ILE A 125 5.33 -8.63 -15.50
CA ILE A 125 5.86 -7.41 -14.88
C ILE A 125 6.53 -7.77 -13.56
N ILE A 126 5.90 -8.61 -12.74
CA ILE A 126 6.45 -9.06 -11.46
C ILE A 126 7.73 -9.88 -11.67
N ASP A 127 7.75 -10.76 -12.67
CA ASP A 127 8.94 -11.54 -13.02
C ASP A 127 10.11 -10.66 -13.46
N LEU A 128 9.81 -9.50 -14.08
CA LEU A 128 10.81 -8.52 -14.47
C LEU A 128 11.32 -7.71 -13.27
N VAL A 129 10.41 -7.15 -12.47
CA VAL A 129 10.80 -6.23 -11.39
C VAL A 129 11.38 -6.96 -10.17
N GLY A 130 11.04 -8.24 -9.99
CA GLY A 130 11.54 -9.11 -8.92
C GLY A 130 12.93 -9.69 -9.16
N GLN A 131 13.55 -9.46 -10.33
CA GLN A 131 14.94 -9.87 -10.59
C GLN A 131 15.92 -9.05 -9.76
N THR A 132 17.03 -9.64 -9.32
CA THR A 132 18.06 -8.85 -8.61
C THR A 132 18.73 -7.87 -9.58
N ALA A 133 19.03 -8.33 -10.81
CA ALA A 133 19.70 -7.58 -11.86
C ALA A 133 21.11 -7.11 -11.52
N GLU A 134 21.85 -7.96 -10.84
CA GLU A 134 23.23 -7.68 -10.52
C GLU A 134 24.11 -7.81 -11.76
N LEU A 135 24.53 -6.67 -12.30
CA LEU A 135 25.44 -6.57 -13.43
C LEU A 135 26.89 -6.49 -12.97
N ARG A 136 27.77 -7.30 -13.55
CA ARG A 136 29.22 -7.27 -13.28
C ARG A 136 30.01 -7.45 -14.56
N PHE A 137 31.09 -6.70 -14.70
CA PHE A 137 32.08 -6.90 -15.75
C PHE A 137 33.33 -7.54 -15.16
N ARG A 138 33.66 -8.73 -15.66
CA ARG A 138 34.78 -9.56 -15.19
C ARG A 138 35.65 -9.98 -16.35
N GLN A 139 36.97 -9.95 -16.19
CA GLN A 139 37.87 -10.50 -17.18
C GLN A 139 37.70 -12.03 -17.22
N VAL A 140 37.64 -12.60 -18.42
CA VAL A 140 37.66 -14.06 -18.60
C VAL A 140 39.09 -14.55 -18.36
N LEU A 141 39.27 -15.52 -17.48
CA LEU A 141 40.57 -16.16 -17.26
C LEU A 141 40.66 -17.45 -18.08
N ILE A 142 39.58 -18.22 -18.05
CA ILE A 142 39.45 -19.52 -18.73
C ILE A 142 38.01 -19.64 -19.24
N GLU A 143 37.86 -20.21 -20.42
CA GLU A 143 36.59 -20.54 -21.06
C GLU A 143 36.71 -21.96 -21.62
N THR A 144 35.74 -22.83 -21.33
CA THR A 144 35.67 -24.17 -21.93
C THR A 144 34.24 -24.68 -22.03
N SER A 145 33.96 -25.50 -23.04
CA SER A 145 32.70 -26.24 -23.21
C SER A 145 32.77 -27.69 -22.71
N ASP A 146 33.95 -28.15 -22.28
CA ASP A 146 34.20 -29.55 -21.91
C ASP A 146 34.61 -29.67 -20.44
N SER A 147 33.93 -30.56 -19.72
CA SER A 147 34.29 -30.94 -18.35
C SER A 147 35.70 -31.53 -18.28
N ALA A 148 36.18 -32.19 -19.34
CA ALA A 148 37.53 -32.76 -19.38
C ALA A 148 38.64 -31.70 -19.38
N ASP A 149 38.50 -30.62 -20.16
CA ASP A 149 39.47 -29.53 -20.24
C ASP A 149 39.61 -28.78 -18.91
N SER A 150 38.52 -28.69 -18.15
CA SER A 150 38.55 -28.04 -16.84
C SER A 150 39.36 -28.78 -15.79
N GLN A 151 39.54 -30.10 -15.95
CA GLN A 151 40.37 -30.90 -15.05
C GLN A 151 41.88 -30.72 -15.28
N LEU A 152 42.27 -30.03 -16.36
CA LEU A 152 43.67 -29.70 -16.66
C LEU A 152 44.19 -28.49 -15.88
N LEU A 153 43.34 -27.83 -15.09
CA LEU A 153 43.74 -26.77 -14.18
C LEU A 153 44.58 -27.33 -13.02
N ASP A 154 45.88 -27.07 -13.08
CA ASP A 154 46.84 -27.40 -12.03
C ASP A 154 46.79 -26.36 -10.90
N ASP A 155 46.58 -26.82 -9.67
CA ASP A 155 46.52 -25.97 -8.47
C ASP A 155 47.86 -25.24 -8.20
N SER A 156 48.97 -25.71 -8.78
CA SER A 156 50.28 -25.06 -8.70
C SER A 156 50.46 -23.90 -9.70
N ALA A 157 49.55 -23.74 -10.66
CA ALA A 157 49.62 -22.76 -11.74
C ALA A 157 48.32 -21.94 -11.90
N LEU A 158 47.61 -21.68 -10.79
CA LEU A 158 46.36 -20.92 -10.81
C LEU A 158 46.58 -19.47 -11.28
N PRO A 159 45.65 -18.92 -12.10
CA PRO A 159 45.68 -17.49 -12.45
C PRO A 159 45.61 -16.61 -11.20
N ALA A 160 46.21 -15.41 -11.28
CA ALA A 160 46.23 -14.47 -10.17
C ALA A 160 44.81 -14.13 -9.67
N GLY A 161 44.58 -14.25 -8.36
CA GLY A 161 43.29 -13.97 -7.73
C GLY A 161 42.30 -15.15 -7.69
N VAL A 162 42.66 -16.30 -8.25
CA VAL A 162 41.89 -17.55 -8.15
C VAL A 162 42.37 -18.34 -6.94
N THR A 163 41.45 -18.70 -6.03
CA THR A 163 41.76 -19.57 -4.89
C THR A 163 41.56 -21.04 -5.26
N PRO A 164 42.18 -21.99 -4.53
CA PRO A 164 41.97 -23.42 -4.78
C PRO A 164 40.49 -23.84 -4.70
N GLU A 165 39.71 -23.20 -3.84
CA GLU A 165 38.28 -23.47 -3.69
C GLU A 165 37.50 -23.08 -4.96
N VAL A 166 37.82 -21.93 -5.57
CA VAL A 166 37.18 -21.48 -6.82
C VAL A 166 37.60 -22.37 -8.00
N ALA A 167 38.86 -22.82 -8.02
CA ALA A 167 39.34 -23.75 -9.04
C ALA A 167 38.61 -25.11 -8.94
N GLU A 168 38.39 -25.61 -7.73
CA GLU A 168 37.59 -26.81 -7.49
C GLU A 168 36.12 -26.62 -7.90
N GLN A 169 35.51 -25.47 -7.56
CA GLN A 169 34.17 -25.12 -8.03
C GLN A 169 34.10 -25.15 -9.57
N PHE A 170 35.06 -24.56 -10.26
CA PHE A 170 35.10 -24.57 -11.73
C PHE A 170 35.22 -25.97 -12.33
N ARG A 171 36.00 -26.87 -11.70
CA ARG A 171 36.12 -28.28 -12.12
C ARG A 171 34.79 -29.03 -11.98
N ASN A 172 34.09 -28.79 -10.88
CA ASN A 172 32.86 -29.50 -10.53
C ASN A 172 31.58 -28.83 -11.07
N LEU A 173 31.68 -27.62 -11.64
CA LEU A 173 30.53 -26.88 -12.16
C LEU A 173 29.94 -27.60 -13.38
N ASP A 174 28.68 -28.01 -13.24
CA ASP A 174 27.87 -28.60 -14.31
C ASP A 174 26.89 -27.54 -14.86
N CYS A 175 27.13 -27.12 -16.11
CA CYS A 175 26.28 -26.13 -16.78
C CYS A 175 25.06 -26.75 -17.47
N THR A 176 24.93 -28.08 -17.50
CA THR A 176 23.81 -28.75 -18.17
C THR A 176 22.51 -28.60 -17.40
N THR A 177 22.56 -28.54 -16.06
CA THR A 177 21.36 -28.40 -15.21
C THR A 177 21.09 -26.94 -14.84
N VAL A 178 19.84 -26.49 -14.97
CA VAL A 178 19.47 -25.08 -14.68
C VAL A 178 19.76 -24.68 -13.23
N ALA A 179 19.66 -25.63 -12.29
CA ALA A 179 19.88 -25.38 -10.87
C ALA A 179 21.36 -25.15 -10.52
N GLU A 180 22.29 -25.79 -11.23
CA GLU A 180 23.73 -25.70 -10.94
C GLU A 180 24.43 -24.60 -11.72
N ARG A 181 23.77 -23.97 -12.70
CA ARG A 181 24.31 -22.81 -13.44
C ARG A 181 24.58 -21.58 -12.57
N GLY A 182 24.11 -21.55 -11.32
CA GLY A 182 24.36 -20.44 -10.39
C GLY A 182 23.39 -19.24 -10.54
N ALA A 183 22.30 -19.40 -11.30
CA ALA A 183 21.32 -18.34 -11.55
C ALA A 183 20.73 -17.78 -10.24
N GLY A 184 20.96 -16.50 -9.97
CA GLY A 184 20.46 -15.78 -8.79
C GLY A 184 21.32 -15.94 -7.53
N ALA A 185 22.52 -16.52 -7.62
CA ALA A 185 23.49 -16.49 -6.54
C ALA A 185 24.28 -15.16 -6.57
N LEU A 186 24.18 -14.36 -5.49
CA LEU A 186 25.04 -13.20 -5.28
C LEU A 186 26.43 -13.69 -4.86
N ASP A 187 27.43 -13.52 -5.72
CA ASP A 187 28.84 -13.83 -5.46
C ASP A 187 29.57 -12.60 -4.87
N ASP A 188 30.79 -12.74 -4.32
CA ASP A 188 31.58 -11.58 -3.86
C ASP A 188 32.23 -10.88 -5.07
N PRO A 189 32.00 -9.56 -5.29
CA PRO A 189 32.59 -8.86 -6.43
C PRO A 189 34.12 -8.82 -6.37
N ASN A 190 34.74 -8.97 -5.20
CA ASN A 190 36.18 -8.89 -5.02
C ASN A 190 36.91 -10.22 -5.22
N GLN A 191 36.19 -11.31 -5.47
CA GLN A 191 36.75 -12.65 -5.62
C GLN A 191 36.58 -13.14 -7.05
N ALA A 192 37.48 -14.03 -7.49
CA ALA A 192 37.30 -14.79 -8.72
C ALA A 192 36.13 -15.77 -8.57
N VAL A 193 35.47 -16.11 -9.66
CA VAL A 193 34.28 -16.97 -9.65
C VAL A 193 34.21 -17.91 -10.84
N ALA A 194 33.59 -19.07 -10.62
CA ALA A 194 33.28 -20.04 -11.66
C ALA A 194 31.79 -19.92 -12.02
N VAL A 195 31.49 -19.65 -13.29
CA VAL A 195 30.12 -19.30 -13.72
C VAL A 195 29.81 -19.90 -15.10
N CYS A 196 28.57 -20.31 -15.31
CA CYS A 196 28.08 -20.79 -16.62
C CYS A 196 27.56 -19.64 -17.50
N ASP A 197 27.54 -19.86 -18.81
CA ASP A 197 26.72 -19.03 -19.70
C ASP A 197 25.22 -19.30 -19.50
N ARG A 198 24.41 -18.38 -20.03
CA ARG A 198 22.95 -18.48 -19.99
C ARG A 198 22.43 -19.75 -20.68
N GLU A 199 23.08 -20.19 -21.75
CA GLU A 199 22.64 -21.31 -22.57
C GLU A 199 23.04 -22.66 -21.96
N GLY A 200 24.08 -22.68 -21.10
CA GLY A 200 24.58 -23.86 -20.42
C GLY A 200 25.60 -24.66 -21.24
N PHE A 201 26.21 -24.02 -22.23
CA PHE A 201 27.22 -24.62 -23.11
C PHE A 201 28.65 -24.35 -22.67
N LEU A 202 28.90 -23.20 -22.04
CA LEU A 202 30.23 -22.72 -21.70
C LEU A 202 30.33 -22.45 -20.21
N LYS A 203 31.46 -22.85 -19.64
CA LYS A 203 31.85 -22.45 -18.29
C LYS A 203 33.05 -21.52 -18.32
N TYR A 204 32.99 -20.55 -17.43
CA TYR A 204 33.98 -19.49 -17.31
C TYR A 204 34.59 -19.49 -15.92
N LEU A 205 35.92 -19.32 -15.89
CA LEU A 205 36.62 -18.86 -14.70
C LEU A 205 36.87 -17.36 -14.89
N LEU A 206 36.31 -16.55 -14.01
CA LEU A 206 36.29 -15.10 -14.12
C LEU A 206 37.10 -14.45 -13.01
N ALA A 207 37.84 -13.39 -13.34
CA ALA A 207 38.55 -12.57 -12.37
C ALA A 207 37.57 -11.77 -11.48
N PRO A 208 38.04 -11.13 -10.38
CA PRO A 208 37.26 -10.15 -9.62
C PRO A 208 36.59 -9.10 -10.51
N ALA A 209 35.38 -8.67 -10.13
CA ALA A 209 34.62 -7.68 -10.86
C ALA A 209 35.31 -6.31 -10.75
N ARG A 210 35.56 -5.70 -11.92
CA ARG A 210 36.23 -4.38 -12.00
C ARG A 210 35.25 -3.24 -12.24
N VAL A 211 34.09 -3.55 -12.82
CA VAL A 211 32.98 -2.60 -13.02
C VAL A 211 31.70 -3.28 -12.56
N LEU A 212 30.93 -2.58 -11.76
CA LEU A 212 29.68 -3.06 -11.16
C LEU A 212 28.47 -2.38 -11.81
N GLY A 213 27.28 -2.94 -11.63
CA GLY A 213 26.03 -2.31 -12.07
C GLY A 213 25.82 -0.92 -11.47
N THR A 214 26.34 -0.66 -10.27
CA THR A 214 26.32 0.68 -9.62
C THR A 214 27.14 1.72 -10.37
N ASP A 215 28.06 1.29 -11.25
CA ASP A 215 28.85 2.19 -12.09
C ASP A 215 28.08 2.63 -13.36
N VAL A 216 26.94 2.00 -13.66
CA VAL A 216 26.05 2.34 -14.79
C VAL A 216 25.11 3.48 -14.41
N SER A 217 25.01 4.47 -15.30
CA SER A 217 24.15 5.65 -15.14
C SER A 217 22.91 5.63 -16.05
N GLY A 218 22.94 4.83 -17.12
CA GLY A 218 21.84 4.69 -18.05
C GLY A 218 21.91 3.37 -18.81
N ALA A 219 20.75 2.86 -19.19
CA ALA A 219 20.60 1.71 -20.06
C ALA A 219 19.43 1.94 -21.00
N GLN A 220 19.60 1.63 -22.29
CA GLN A 220 18.58 1.83 -23.32
C GLN A 220 18.59 0.67 -24.32
N ALA A 221 17.39 0.21 -24.70
CA ALA A 221 17.21 -0.72 -25.80
C ALA A 221 17.30 0.04 -27.13
N VAL A 222 18.21 -0.36 -28.00
CA VAL A 222 18.44 0.27 -29.29
C VAL A 222 18.30 -0.77 -30.40
N PHE A 223 17.66 -0.38 -31.50
CA PHE A 223 17.59 -1.20 -32.70
C PHE A 223 18.62 -0.72 -33.71
N ASP A 224 19.54 -1.58 -34.11
CA ASP A 224 20.46 -1.29 -35.22
C ASP A 224 19.83 -1.75 -36.54
N ALA A 225 19.44 -0.78 -37.38
CA ALA A 225 18.91 -1.05 -38.71
C ALA A 225 20.02 -1.17 -39.79
N THR A 226 21.26 -0.84 -39.45
CA THR A 226 22.40 -0.78 -40.38
C THR A 226 23.26 -2.04 -40.35
N THR A 227 23.34 -2.71 -39.19
CA THR A 227 24.01 -4.00 -39.05
C THR A 227 22.98 -5.13 -38.88
N THR A 228 23.42 -6.39 -39.03
CA THR A 228 22.60 -7.57 -38.71
C THR A 228 22.52 -7.88 -37.21
N LEU A 229 22.92 -6.94 -36.33
CA LEU A 229 22.90 -7.14 -34.87
C LEU A 229 21.49 -7.12 -34.28
N GLY A 230 20.52 -6.47 -34.92
CA GLY A 230 19.15 -6.39 -34.43
C GLY A 230 19.04 -5.52 -33.16
N TRP A 231 18.30 -5.99 -32.15
CA TRP A 231 18.15 -5.27 -30.89
C TRP A 231 19.32 -5.53 -29.94
N TYR A 232 19.84 -4.48 -29.31
CA TYR A 232 20.89 -4.56 -28.31
C TYR A 232 20.62 -3.58 -27.16
N VAL A 233 21.32 -3.75 -26.04
CA VAL A 233 21.23 -2.83 -24.90
C VAL A 233 22.48 -1.96 -24.84
N SER A 234 22.31 -0.66 -25.02
CA SER A 234 23.36 0.34 -24.82
C SER A 234 23.42 0.72 -23.35
N LEU A 235 24.63 0.77 -22.79
CA LEU A 235 24.92 1.17 -21.42
C LEU A 235 25.74 2.45 -21.43
N ASP A 236 25.35 3.40 -20.58
CA ASP A 236 26.09 4.63 -20.30
C ASP A 236 26.65 4.55 -18.89
N PHE A 237 27.97 4.60 -18.74
CA PHE A 237 28.62 4.59 -17.43
C PHE A 237 28.65 5.99 -16.82
N SER A 238 28.65 6.04 -15.48
CA SER A 238 29.01 7.24 -14.73
C SER A 238 30.47 7.65 -15.04
N SER A 239 30.86 8.87 -14.65
CA SER A 239 32.25 9.33 -14.86
C SER A 239 33.30 8.45 -14.19
N GLU A 240 32.97 7.86 -13.03
CA GLU A 240 33.85 6.91 -12.34
C GLU A 240 33.82 5.55 -13.04
N GLY A 241 32.63 5.05 -13.37
CA GLY A 241 32.43 3.80 -14.10
C GLY A 241 33.17 3.76 -15.43
N GLY A 242 33.08 4.84 -16.21
CA GLY A 242 33.77 4.97 -17.49
C GLY A 242 35.30 4.90 -17.34
N ARG A 243 35.86 5.43 -16.25
CA ARG A 243 37.31 5.30 -15.95
C ARG A 243 37.68 3.87 -15.58
N LYS A 244 36.90 3.21 -14.73
CA LYS A 244 37.11 1.78 -14.38
C LYS A 244 37.02 0.90 -15.63
N PHE A 245 36.04 1.17 -16.51
CA PHE A 245 35.83 0.44 -17.76
C PHE A 245 36.97 0.67 -18.77
N ALA A 246 37.43 1.92 -18.92
CA ALA A 246 38.60 2.22 -19.74
C ALA A 246 39.87 1.55 -19.21
N GLN A 247 40.04 1.53 -17.89
CA GLN A 247 41.17 0.87 -17.26
C GLN A 247 41.17 -0.63 -17.53
N VAL A 248 40.07 -1.34 -17.22
CA VAL A 248 40.01 -2.80 -17.42
C VAL A 248 40.16 -3.17 -18.90
N THR A 249 39.54 -2.43 -19.83
CA THR A 249 39.70 -2.71 -21.26
C THR A 249 41.14 -2.50 -21.73
N SER A 250 41.85 -1.50 -21.19
CA SER A 250 43.28 -1.28 -21.51
C SER A 250 44.21 -2.38 -21.00
N GLU A 251 43.87 -2.99 -19.86
CA GLU A 251 44.63 -4.09 -19.26
C GLU A 251 44.41 -5.41 -20.04
N VAL A 252 43.20 -5.59 -20.58
CA VAL A 252 42.73 -6.83 -21.19
C VAL A 252 43.02 -6.91 -22.70
N VAL A 253 43.02 -5.78 -23.42
CA VAL A 253 43.07 -5.74 -24.91
C VAL A 253 44.26 -6.47 -25.55
N ASN A 254 45.44 -6.44 -24.92
CA ASN A 254 46.68 -7.02 -25.48
C ASN A 254 46.95 -8.47 -25.01
N LEU A 255 46.06 -9.06 -24.22
CA LEU A 255 46.24 -10.40 -23.69
C LEU A 255 45.91 -11.48 -24.75
N PRO A 256 46.42 -12.72 -24.61
CA PRO A 256 46.00 -13.83 -25.45
C PRO A 256 44.54 -14.20 -25.19
N SER A 257 43.88 -14.84 -26.16
CA SER A 257 42.55 -15.43 -25.94
C SER A 257 42.62 -16.62 -24.99
N PRO A 258 41.67 -16.81 -24.05
CA PRO A 258 40.45 -16.01 -23.82
C PRO A 258 40.64 -14.82 -22.86
N GLN A 259 41.85 -14.57 -22.36
CA GLN A 259 42.16 -13.54 -21.36
C GLN A 259 41.91 -12.10 -21.82
N ASN A 260 41.72 -11.89 -23.11
CA ASN A 260 41.36 -10.60 -23.69
C ASN A 260 39.84 -10.41 -23.90
N GLN A 261 39.02 -11.27 -23.32
CA GLN A 261 37.57 -11.13 -23.27
C GLN A 261 37.15 -10.48 -21.95
N LEU A 262 36.07 -9.69 -22.01
CA LEU A 262 35.42 -9.12 -20.83
C LEU A 262 34.00 -9.67 -20.73
N ALA A 263 33.77 -10.57 -19.79
CA ALA A 263 32.47 -11.16 -19.51
C ALA A 263 31.52 -10.15 -18.87
N ILE A 264 30.30 -10.12 -19.40
CA ILE A 264 29.15 -9.40 -18.88
C ILE A 264 28.29 -10.42 -18.14
N VAL A 265 28.33 -10.36 -16.80
CA VAL A 265 27.64 -11.28 -15.91
C VAL A 265 26.39 -10.59 -15.36
N LEU A 266 25.24 -11.27 -15.45
CA LEU A 266 23.97 -10.81 -14.90
C LEU A 266 23.37 -11.89 -14.00
N ASP A 267 23.12 -11.55 -12.74
CA ASP A 267 22.55 -12.47 -11.74
C ASP A 267 23.28 -13.82 -11.66
N GLY A 268 24.61 -13.79 -11.72
CA GLY A 268 25.44 -15.00 -11.64
C GLY A 268 25.46 -15.84 -12.91
N LEU A 269 25.08 -15.31 -14.08
CA LEU A 269 25.21 -15.97 -15.39
C LEU A 269 25.96 -15.09 -16.39
N VAL A 270 26.82 -15.68 -17.22
CA VAL A 270 27.45 -14.95 -18.33
C VAL A 270 26.43 -14.76 -19.45
N VAL A 271 26.11 -13.49 -19.75
CA VAL A 271 25.21 -13.11 -20.85
C VAL A 271 25.98 -13.02 -22.17
N SER A 272 27.17 -12.44 -22.12
CA SER A 272 28.09 -12.36 -23.26
C SER A 272 29.52 -12.14 -22.79
N ALA A 273 30.51 -12.60 -23.57
CA ALA A 273 31.94 -12.41 -23.28
C ALA A 273 32.70 -11.91 -24.52
N PRO A 274 32.43 -10.68 -24.99
CA PRO A 274 33.08 -10.14 -26.18
C PRO A 274 34.59 -9.97 -26.01
N ARG A 275 35.34 -10.20 -27.10
CA ARG A 275 36.76 -9.87 -27.20
C ARG A 275 36.95 -8.36 -27.26
N ILE A 276 37.85 -7.83 -26.43
CA ILE A 276 38.25 -6.43 -26.49
C ILE A 276 39.31 -6.26 -27.59
N ASN A 277 39.00 -5.44 -28.60
CA ASN A 277 39.89 -5.19 -29.75
C ASN A 277 40.66 -3.87 -29.63
N GLU A 278 40.09 -2.91 -28.90
CA GLU A 278 40.70 -1.61 -28.62
C GLU A 278 40.27 -1.15 -27.22
N THR A 279 41.05 -0.24 -26.62
CA THR A 279 40.68 0.34 -25.32
C THR A 279 39.44 1.22 -25.46
N ILE A 280 38.42 0.96 -24.64
CA ILE A 280 37.14 1.69 -24.72
C ILE A 280 37.14 2.81 -23.68
N SER A 281 37.44 4.04 -24.12
CA SER A 281 37.47 5.23 -23.26
C SER A 281 36.20 6.09 -23.32
N GLY A 282 35.27 5.76 -24.22
CA GLY A 282 34.04 6.53 -24.46
C GLY A 282 32.97 6.46 -23.38
N GLY A 283 33.15 5.63 -22.34
CA GLY A 283 32.18 5.49 -21.25
C GLY A 283 30.87 4.81 -21.65
N GLN A 284 30.85 4.12 -22.79
CA GLN A 284 29.68 3.38 -23.29
C GLN A 284 30.05 1.92 -23.55
N ALA A 285 29.09 1.03 -23.32
CA ALA A 285 29.20 -0.38 -23.67
C ALA A 285 27.92 -0.86 -24.35
N GLN A 286 28.03 -1.92 -25.15
CA GLN A 286 26.89 -2.53 -25.82
C GLN A 286 26.80 -4.00 -25.40
N ILE A 287 25.67 -4.38 -24.83
CA ILE A 287 25.31 -5.78 -24.61
C ILE A 287 24.59 -6.25 -25.86
N THR A 288 25.26 -7.11 -26.63
CA THR A 288 24.68 -7.72 -27.83
C THR A 288 24.21 -9.13 -27.53
N GLY A 289 23.24 -9.57 -28.32
CA GLY A 289 22.60 -10.87 -28.21
C GLY A 289 21.47 -10.95 -29.24
N ASN A 290 20.95 -12.14 -29.48
CA ASN A 290 19.78 -12.31 -30.35
C ASN A 290 18.49 -11.90 -29.63
N PHE A 291 18.41 -10.65 -29.17
CA PHE A 291 17.30 -10.14 -28.38
C PHE A 291 16.11 -9.78 -29.28
N THR A 292 14.92 -10.07 -28.78
CA THR A 292 13.69 -9.43 -29.26
C THR A 292 13.62 -7.98 -28.75
N GLN A 293 12.79 -7.14 -29.39
CA GLN A 293 12.50 -5.78 -28.90
C GLN A 293 12.14 -5.77 -27.42
N LEU A 294 11.32 -6.74 -27.03
CA LEU A 294 10.75 -6.83 -25.71
C LEU A 294 11.80 -7.22 -24.66
N GLU A 295 12.64 -8.21 -24.96
CA GLU A 295 13.73 -8.63 -24.08
C GLU A 295 14.77 -7.51 -23.89
N ALA A 296 15.11 -6.77 -24.96
CA ALA A 296 16.02 -5.65 -24.88
C ALA A 296 15.45 -4.52 -24.00
N GLN A 297 14.16 -4.20 -24.15
CA GLN A 297 13.47 -3.19 -23.32
C GLN A 297 13.38 -3.61 -21.85
N ASP A 298 13.06 -4.87 -21.60
CA ASP A 298 12.97 -5.46 -20.27
C ASP A 298 14.34 -5.41 -19.57
N LEU A 299 15.39 -5.89 -20.25
CA LEU A 299 16.76 -5.86 -19.74
C LEU A 299 17.25 -4.42 -19.49
N ALA A 300 17.01 -3.51 -20.44
CA ALA A 300 17.40 -2.10 -20.27
C ALA A 300 16.69 -1.44 -19.09
N SER A 301 15.39 -1.71 -18.91
CA SER A 301 14.62 -1.17 -17.77
C SER A 301 15.17 -1.65 -16.45
N VAL A 302 15.48 -2.93 -16.36
CA VAL A 302 16.02 -3.57 -15.16
C VAL A 302 17.43 -3.04 -14.81
N LEU A 303 18.30 -2.86 -15.81
CA LEU A 303 19.64 -2.31 -15.62
C LEU A 303 19.66 -0.81 -15.30
N LYS A 304 18.70 -0.03 -15.83
CA LYS A 304 18.62 1.42 -15.65
C LYS A 304 18.40 1.84 -14.19
N TYR A 305 17.61 1.08 -13.43
CA TYR A 305 17.24 1.41 -12.05
C TYR A 305 18.16 0.77 -11.00
N GLY A 306 19.22 0.07 -11.42
CA GLY A 306 20.20 -0.58 -10.54
C GLY A 306 19.73 -1.91 -9.96
N SER A 307 20.62 -2.62 -9.28
CA SER A 307 20.37 -3.95 -8.71
C SER A 307 19.69 -3.90 -7.34
N LEU A 308 18.93 -4.94 -7.00
CA LEU A 308 18.36 -5.07 -5.64
C LEU A 308 19.47 -5.35 -4.62
N PRO A 309 19.41 -4.75 -3.41
CA PRO A 309 20.41 -4.97 -2.36
C PRO A 309 20.34 -6.36 -1.71
N LEU A 310 19.24 -7.09 -1.95
CA LEU A 310 18.98 -8.42 -1.42
C LEU A 310 18.41 -9.30 -2.55
N ALA A 311 18.71 -10.59 -2.52
CA ALA A 311 17.95 -11.56 -3.30
C ALA A 311 16.59 -11.81 -2.64
N PHE A 312 15.59 -12.09 -3.46
CA PHE A 312 14.24 -12.41 -2.98
C PHE A 312 13.75 -13.75 -3.55
N GLU A 313 13.06 -14.50 -2.71
CA GLU A 313 12.21 -15.62 -3.11
C GLU A 313 10.78 -15.15 -3.33
N ARG A 314 10.12 -15.69 -4.35
CA ARG A 314 8.70 -15.41 -4.61
C ARG A 314 7.85 -16.28 -3.70
N GLY A 315 6.99 -15.63 -2.92
CA GLY A 315 5.90 -16.25 -2.19
C GLY A 315 4.69 -16.51 -3.07
N GLU A 316 3.51 -16.56 -2.45
CA GLU A 316 2.26 -16.88 -3.14
C GLU A 316 1.87 -15.80 -4.17
N VAL A 317 1.58 -16.24 -5.40
CA VAL A 317 1.08 -15.40 -6.48
C VAL A 317 -0.45 -15.44 -6.48
N GLN A 318 -1.08 -14.32 -6.15
CA GLN A 318 -2.53 -14.17 -6.23
C GLN A 318 -2.89 -13.40 -7.50
N GLN A 319 -3.69 -14.01 -8.36
CA GLN A 319 -4.20 -13.34 -9.56
C GLN A 319 -5.72 -13.30 -9.52
N ILE A 320 -6.26 -12.09 -9.66
CA ILE A 320 -7.69 -11.81 -9.66
C ILE A 320 -8.04 -11.25 -11.04
N SER A 321 -9.08 -11.77 -11.68
CA SER A 321 -9.52 -11.22 -12.96
C SER A 321 -10.25 -9.89 -12.77
N PRO A 322 -10.11 -8.92 -13.70
CA PRO A 322 -10.86 -7.67 -13.66
C PRO A 322 -12.38 -7.87 -13.61
N THR A 323 -12.88 -8.92 -14.27
CA THR A 323 -14.31 -9.25 -14.31
C THR A 323 -14.85 -9.62 -12.93
N LEU A 324 -14.10 -10.41 -12.17
CA LEU A 324 -14.51 -10.86 -10.84
C LEU A 324 -14.48 -9.69 -9.83
N GLY A 325 -13.50 -8.80 -9.96
CA GLY A 325 -13.42 -7.60 -9.14
C GLY A 325 -14.56 -6.62 -9.40
N ALA A 326 -14.90 -6.37 -10.67
CA ALA A 326 -16.02 -5.51 -11.04
C ALA A 326 -17.37 -6.04 -10.54
N GLU A 327 -17.61 -7.35 -10.68
CA GLU A 327 -18.84 -7.99 -10.18
C GLU A 327 -18.96 -7.87 -8.65
N GLN A 328 -17.85 -8.02 -7.93
CA GLN A 328 -17.84 -7.85 -6.47
C GLN A 328 -18.05 -6.39 -6.03
N LEU A 329 -17.49 -5.42 -6.77
CA LEU A 329 -17.76 -4.00 -6.55
C LEU A 329 -19.25 -3.69 -6.69
N ASP A 330 -19.86 -4.14 -7.79
CA ASP A 330 -21.27 -3.91 -8.08
C ASP A 330 -22.17 -4.55 -7.02
N ALA A 331 -21.88 -5.79 -6.62
CA ALA A 331 -22.60 -6.48 -5.56
C ALA A 331 -22.46 -5.78 -4.20
N GLY A 332 -21.26 -5.29 -3.86
CA GLY A 332 -21.00 -4.55 -2.64
C GLY A 332 -21.73 -3.21 -2.60
N LEU A 333 -21.70 -2.44 -3.69
CA LEU A 333 -22.42 -1.18 -3.81
C LEU A 333 -23.94 -1.39 -3.72
N LEU A 334 -24.47 -2.43 -4.37
CA LEU A 334 -25.88 -2.79 -4.29
C LEU A 334 -26.29 -3.12 -2.85
N ALA A 335 -25.50 -3.93 -2.14
CA ALA A 335 -25.74 -4.25 -0.73
C ALA A 335 -25.71 -3.00 0.16
N GLY A 336 -24.74 -2.11 -0.07
CA GLY A 336 -24.65 -0.83 0.64
C GLY A 336 -25.86 0.08 0.41
N VAL A 337 -26.32 0.21 -0.83
CA VAL A 337 -27.52 1.01 -1.18
C VAL A 337 -28.77 0.42 -0.54
N ILE A 338 -28.96 -0.89 -0.59
CA ILE A 338 -30.10 -1.56 0.06
C ILE A 338 -30.06 -1.34 1.57
N GLY A 339 -28.89 -1.51 2.20
CA GLY A 339 -28.69 -1.29 3.63
C GLY A 339 -29.00 0.15 4.04
N LEU A 340 -28.44 1.13 3.32
CA LEU A 340 -28.71 2.55 3.53
C LEU A 340 -30.21 2.86 3.38
N PHE A 341 -30.85 2.34 2.33
CA PHE A 341 -32.27 2.54 2.10
C PHE A 341 -33.11 2.00 3.25
N LEU A 342 -32.84 0.78 3.74
CA LEU A 342 -33.56 0.19 4.86
C LEU A 342 -33.38 1.01 6.15
N VAL A 343 -32.16 1.45 6.45
CA VAL A 343 -31.88 2.31 7.63
C VAL A 343 -32.63 3.64 7.54
N LEU A 344 -32.63 4.28 6.37
CA LEU A 344 -33.34 5.55 6.13
C LEU A 344 -34.85 5.38 6.26
N VAL A 345 -35.41 4.34 5.64
CA VAL A 345 -36.85 4.04 5.71
C VAL A 345 -37.26 3.78 7.15
N TYR A 346 -36.55 2.91 7.86
CA TYR A 346 -36.82 2.64 9.27
C TYR A 346 -36.76 3.92 10.11
N SER A 347 -35.69 4.71 9.93
CA SER A 347 -35.50 5.96 10.67
C SER A 347 -36.59 6.99 10.39
N LEU A 348 -37.04 7.11 9.15
CA LEU A 348 -38.12 8.01 8.77
C LEU A 348 -39.48 7.56 9.34
N PHE A 349 -39.78 6.26 9.32
CA PHE A 349 -41.02 5.75 9.91
C PHE A 349 -41.04 5.87 11.43
N TYR A 350 -39.95 5.49 12.09
CA TYR A 350 -39.87 5.45 13.55
C TYR A 350 -39.66 6.84 14.18
N TYR A 351 -38.77 7.67 13.63
CA TYR A 351 -38.43 8.99 14.17
C TYR A 351 -39.09 10.19 13.43
N ARG A 352 -39.78 9.96 12.30
CA ARG A 352 -40.49 10.98 11.51
C ARG A 352 -39.59 12.18 11.15
N ALA A 353 -39.91 13.38 11.63
CA ALA A 353 -39.14 14.58 11.33
C ALA A 353 -37.68 14.51 11.85
N LEU A 354 -37.42 13.78 12.94
CA LEU A 354 -36.04 13.49 13.39
C LEU A 354 -35.34 12.49 12.45
N GLY A 355 -36.09 11.69 11.69
CA GLY A 355 -35.56 10.84 10.63
C GLY A 355 -34.93 11.64 9.48
N VAL A 356 -35.36 12.88 9.22
CA VAL A 356 -34.72 13.78 8.24
C VAL A 356 -33.34 14.23 8.75
N VAL A 357 -33.20 14.43 10.06
CA VAL A 357 -31.89 14.72 10.68
C VAL A 357 -30.97 13.53 10.50
N ALA A 358 -31.43 12.32 10.80
CA ALA A 358 -30.68 11.08 10.58
C ALA A 358 -30.24 10.92 9.11
N ALA A 359 -31.14 11.17 8.17
CA ALA A 359 -30.83 11.13 6.75
C ALA A 359 -29.75 12.15 6.35
N GLY A 360 -29.86 13.39 6.84
CA GLY A 360 -28.83 14.41 6.65
C GLY A 360 -27.48 14.02 7.24
N SER A 361 -27.48 13.40 8.43
CA SER A 361 -26.26 12.94 9.09
C SER A 361 -25.55 11.87 8.27
N LEU A 362 -26.29 10.88 7.74
CA LEU A 362 -25.74 9.85 6.86
C LEU A 362 -25.22 10.41 5.54
N ILE A 363 -25.88 11.42 4.96
CA ILE A 363 -25.40 12.09 3.73
C ILE A 363 -24.09 12.83 3.99
N VAL A 364 -23.99 13.57 5.10
CA VAL A 364 -22.76 14.27 5.47
C VAL A 364 -21.64 13.26 5.75
N ALA A 365 -21.94 12.18 6.48
CA ALA A 365 -20.97 11.11 6.74
C ALA A 365 -20.45 10.49 5.42
N ALA A 366 -21.35 10.13 4.50
CA ALA A 366 -21.00 9.57 3.20
C ALA A 366 -20.16 10.53 2.36
N TYR A 367 -20.53 11.82 2.32
CA TYR A 367 -19.76 12.85 1.61
C TYR A 367 -18.34 12.97 2.18
N VAL A 368 -18.20 13.09 3.50
CA VAL A 368 -16.89 13.21 4.15
C VAL A 368 -16.07 11.94 3.89
N LEU A 369 -16.66 10.76 3.98
CA LEU A 369 -15.97 9.49 3.76
C LEU A 369 -15.45 9.36 2.32
N ILE A 370 -16.30 9.64 1.32
CA ILE A 370 -15.93 9.56 -0.10
C ILE A 370 -14.82 10.57 -0.42
N VAL A 371 -14.97 11.82 0.02
CA VAL A 371 -13.95 12.84 -0.26
C VAL A 371 -12.65 12.55 0.52
N SER A 372 -12.71 11.96 1.71
CA SER A 372 -11.53 11.45 2.41
C SER A 372 -10.80 10.38 1.60
N PHE A 373 -11.52 9.41 1.00
CA PHE A 373 -10.89 8.40 0.16
C PHE A 373 -10.28 8.97 -1.11
N MET A 374 -10.93 9.94 -1.76
CA MET A 374 -10.37 10.65 -2.91
C MET A 374 -9.05 11.35 -2.53
N LEU A 375 -9.05 12.14 -1.46
CA LEU A 375 -7.86 12.87 -1.01
C LEU A 375 -6.73 11.95 -0.56
N LEU A 376 -7.05 10.88 0.17
CA LEU A 376 -6.07 9.88 0.60
C LEU A 376 -5.51 9.09 -0.58
N GLY A 377 -6.32 8.84 -1.60
CA GLY A 377 -5.90 8.20 -2.84
C GLY A 377 -4.83 9.00 -3.56
N GLU A 378 -5.01 10.32 -3.65
CA GLU A 378 -4.06 11.21 -4.31
C GLU A 378 -2.79 11.44 -3.46
N TRP A 379 -2.94 11.67 -2.15
CA TRP A 379 -1.79 12.09 -1.33
C TRP A 379 -0.92 10.94 -0.82
N VAL A 380 -1.54 9.78 -0.56
CA VAL A 380 -0.88 8.64 0.10
C VAL A 380 -1.01 7.37 -0.74
N GLY A 381 -1.65 7.41 -1.91
CA GLY A 381 -1.87 6.25 -2.74
C GLY A 381 -2.87 5.26 -2.14
N TYR A 382 -3.77 5.71 -1.25
CA TYR A 382 -4.76 4.84 -0.63
C TYR A 382 -5.69 4.22 -1.68
N THR A 383 -5.85 2.90 -1.64
CA THR A 383 -6.79 2.16 -2.49
C THR A 383 -7.93 1.56 -1.65
N LEU A 384 -9.15 1.72 -2.13
CA LEU A 384 -10.34 1.13 -1.53
C LEU A 384 -10.45 -0.34 -1.96
N THR A 385 -10.33 -1.26 -1.01
CA THR A 385 -10.49 -2.69 -1.23
C THR A 385 -11.95 -3.13 -1.02
N LEU A 386 -12.30 -4.35 -1.42
CA LEU A 386 -13.59 -4.98 -1.14
C LEU A 386 -13.87 -5.05 0.36
N ALA A 387 -12.86 -5.43 1.14
CA ALA A 387 -12.94 -5.44 2.59
C ALA A 387 -13.13 -4.02 3.15
N GLY A 388 -12.51 -3.01 2.52
CA GLY A 388 -12.78 -1.60 2.80
C GLY A 388 -14.24 -1.22 2.54
N ILE A 389 -14.83 -1.66 1.42
CA ILE A 389 -16.26 -1.48 1.11
C ILE A 389 -17.14 -2.11 2.20
N ALA A 390 -16.83 -3.33 2.64
CA ALA A 390 -17.56 -3.95 3.75
C ALA A 390 -17.47 -3.11 5.04
N GLY A 391 -16.30 -2.53 5.33
CA GLY A 391 -16.14 -1.57 6.43
C GLY A 391 -16.99 -0.31 6.26
N ALA A 392 -17.07 0.24 5.05
CA ALA A 392 -17.92 1.39 4.74
C ALA A 392 -19.41 1.06 4.93
N ILE A 393 -19.84 -0.14 4.52
CA ILE A 393 -21.23 -0.61 4.72
C ILE A 393 -21.53 -0.77 6.22
N VAL A 394 -20.64 -1.40 6.98
CA VAL A 394 -20.78 -1.55 8.44
C VAL A 394 -20.88 -0.19 9.12
N SER A 395 -20.13 0.81 8.65
CA SER A 395 -20.15 2.15 9.22
C SER A 395 -21.50 2.85 9.12
N ILE A 396 -22.34 2.53 8.13
CA ILE A 396 -23.73 3.03 8.05
C ILE A 396 -24.51 2.67 9.33
N GLY A 397 -24.35 1.45 9.82
CA GLY A 397 -24.99 0.97 11.04
C GLY A 397 -24.42 1.62 12.29
N VAL A 398 -23.08 1.76 12.37
CA VAL A 398 -22.39 2.41 13.48
C VAL A 398 -22.82 3.89 13.58
N THR A 399 -22.80 4.63 12.48
CA THR A 399 -23.28 6.01 12.42
C THR A 399 -24.76 6.12 12.77
N ALA A 400 -25.56 5.11 12.41
CA ALA A 400 -26.97 5.07 12.79
C ALA A 400 -27.20 4.93 14.30
N ASP A 401 -26.39 4.09 14.95
CA ASP A 401 -26.46 3.87 16.40
C ASP A 401 -26.28 5.20 17.18
N SER A 402 -25.32 6.02 16.77
CA SER A 402 -25.00 7.28 17.45
C SER A 402 -26.17 8.27 17.49
N PHE A 403 -26.89 8.47 16.39
CA PHE A 403 -28.07 9.34 16.42
C PHE A 403 -29.29 8.66 17.05
N ILE A 404 -29.43 7.34 16.97
CA ILE A 404 -30.49 6.58 17.67
C ILE A 404 -30.37 6.77 19.18
N VAL A 405 -29.16 6.60 19.73
CA VAL A 405 -28.89 6.82 21.16
C VAL A 405 -29.25 8.26 21.55
N TYR A 406 -28.89 9.24 20.74
CA TYR A 406 -29.25 10.63 21.02
C TYR A 406 -30.76 10.88 21.00
N PHE A 407 -31.47 10.35 20.00
CA PHE A 407 -32.92 10.54 19.84
C PHE A 407 -33.72 9.83 20.92
N GLU A 408 -33.33 8.63 21.34
CA GLU A 408 -34.02 7.94 22.44
C GLU A 408 -33.82 8.69 23.76
N ARG A 409 -32.61 9.19 24.03
CA ARG A 409 -32.39 10.04 25.22
C ARG A 409 -33.18 11.34 25.17
N LEU A 410 -33.36 11.93 23.99
CA LEU A 410 -34.23 13.09 23.81
C LEU A 410 -35.70 12.74 24.10
N ARG A 411 -36.19 11.60 23.60
CA ARG A 411 -37.56 11.14 23.84
C ARG A 411 -37.81 10.82 25.31
N ASP A 412 -36.84 10.25 26.01
CA ASP A 412 -36.90 10.01 27.46
C ASP A 412 -37.09 11.32 28.24
N GLU A 413 -36.28 12.35 27.97
CA GLU A 413 -36.38 13.65 28.64
C GLU A 413 -37.73 14.35 28.35
N LEU A 414 -38.29 14.15 27.15
CA LEU A 414 -39.62 14.65 26.80
C LEU A 414 -40.73 13.89 27.52
N ARG A 415 -40.59 12.57 27.71
CA ARG A 415 -41.51 11.74 28.51
C ARG A 415 -41.49 12.14 29.99
N GLU A 416 -40.34 12.57 30.51
CA GLU A 416 -40.20 13.15 31.85
C GLU A 416 -40.85 14.55 31.99
N GLY A 417 -41.44 15.09 30.90
CA GLY A 417 -42.19 16.35 30.92
C GLY A 417 -41.34 17.60 30.69
N ARG A 418 -40.07 17.47 30.29
CA ARG A 418 -39.22 18.63 30.02
C ARG A 418 -39.63 19.33 28.72
N SER A 419 -39.44 20.66 28.69
CA SER A 419 -39.61 21.42 27.45
C SER A 419 -38.62 20.95 26.39
N LEU A 420 -39.00 20.99 25.11
CA LEU A 420 -38.16 20.54 24.00
C LEU A 420 -36.76 21.18 24.00
N LYS A 421 -36.68 22.48 24.30
CA LYS A 421 -35.40 23.21 24.36
C LYS A 421 -34.50 22.69 25.48
N THR A 422 -35.05 22.41 26.66
CA THR A 422 -34.30 21.87 27.81
C THR A 422 -33.96 20.39 27.62
N ALA A 423 -34.88 19.62 27.02
CA ALA A 423 -34.72 18.20 26.75
C ALA A 423 -33.53 17.95 25.81
N VAL A 424 -33.39 18.75 24.74
CA VAL A 424 -32.28 18.63 23.77
C VAL A 424 -30.90 18.77 24.40
N GLU A 425 -30.71 19.76 25.29
CA GLU A 425 -29.42 19.98 25.96
C GLU A 425 -29.17 18.95 27.07
N THR A 426 -30.20 18.55 27.81
CA THR A 426 -30.06 17.54 28.88
C THR A 426 -29.78 16.15 28.30
N ALA A 427 -30.52 15.75 27.26
CA ALA A 427 -30.33 14.48 26.55
C ALA A 427 -28.92 14.37 25.96
N TRP A 428 -28.38 15.48 25.41
CA TRP A 428 -27.04 15.50 24.84
C TRP A 428 -25.95 15.17 25.86
N ILE A 429 -26.07 15.69 27.09
CA ILE A 429 -25.07 15.44 28.15
C ILE A 429 -24.98 13.94 28.47
N ARG A 430 -26.12 13.23 28.47
CA ARG A 430 -26.15 11.77 28.66
C ARG A 430 -25.67 11.04 27.41
N ALA A 431 -26.25 11.36 26.25
CA ALA A 431 -26.00 10.66 24.99
C ALA A 431 -24.53 10.76 24.56
N ARG A 432 -23.90 11.94 24.66
CA ARG A 432 -22.51 12.13 24.21
C ARG A 432 -21.53 11.20 24.91
N ARG A 433 -21.76 10.86 26.20
CA ARG A 433 -20.88 9.95 26.94
C ARG A 433 -20.99 8.54 26.39
N THR A 434 -22.21 8.08 26.10
CA THR A 434 -22.44 6.75 25.53
C THR A 434 -21.87 6.64 24.13
N VAL A 435 -22.12 7.63 23.27
CA VAL A 435 -21.61 7.67 21.89
C VAL A 435 -20.07 7.65 21.88
N ILE A 436 -19.41 8.57 22.60
CA ILE A 436 -17.93 8.59 22.68
C ILE A 436 -17.37 7.25 23.17
N VAL A 437 -17.97 6.63 24.19
CA VAL A 437 -17.47 5.35 24.71
C VAL A 437 -17.64 4.23 23.69
N SER A 438 -18.78 4.15 23.00
CA SER A 438 -19.04 3.15 21.96
C SER A 438 -18.03 3.28 20.82
N ASP A 439 -17.83 4.50 20.32
CA ASP A 439 -16.93 4.78 19.20
C ASP A 439 -15.46 4.58 19.54
N VAL A 440 -15.05 4.90 20.77
CA VAL A 440 -13.68 4.63 21.23
C VAL A 440 -13.40 3.13 21.28
N VAL A 441 -14.37 2.30 21.70
CA VAL A 441 -14.22 0.84 21.67
C VAL A 441 -14.07 0.34 20.23
N SER A 442 -14.91 0.83 19.31
CA SER A 442 -14.81 0.52 17.87
C SER A 442 -13.48 0.98 17.27
N MET A 443 -12.98 2.15 17.69
CA MET A 443 -11.68 2.69 17.28
C MET A 443 -10.52 1.80 17.74
N ILE A 444 -10.54 1.34 18.98
CA ILE A 444 -9.51 0.44 19.51
C ILE A 444 -9.51 -0.86 18.72
N ALA A 445 -10.69 -1.43 18.43
CA ALA A 445 -10.80 -2.63 17.60
C ALA A 445 -10.23 -2.40 16.19
N ALA A 446 -10.55 -1.26 15.55
CA ALA A 446 -10.01 -0.89 14.25
C ALA A 446 -8.48 -0.73 14.27
N VAL A 447 -7.91 -0.09 15.29
CA VAL A 447 -6.46 0.07 15.45
C VAL A 447 -5.77 -1.28 15.64
N LEU A 448 -6.31 -2.15 16.50
CA LEU A 448 -5.76 -3.49 16.71
C LEU A 448 -5.80 -4.32 15.42
N LEU A 449 -6.93 -4.32 14.71
CA LEU A 449 -7.03 -4.99 13.42
C LEU A 449 -6.06 -4.41 12.39
N TYR A 450 -5.86 -3.10 12.36
CA TYR A 450 -4.95 -2.47 11.41
C TYR A 450 -3.48 -2.84 11.67
N ILE A 451 -3.08 -2.99 12.93
CA ILE A 451 -1.70 -3.36 13.32
C ILE A 451 -1.43 -4.85 13.08
N PHE A 452 -2.38 -5.71 13.45
CA PHE A 452 -2.16 -7.16 13.46
C PHE A 452 -2.63 -7.89 12.21
N ALA A 453 -3.52 -7.31 11.41
CA ALA A 453 -4.05 -7.97 10.22
C ALA A 453 -3.26 -7.68 8.94
N VAL A 454 -3.41 -8.58 7.97
CA VAL A 454 -2.71 -8.56 6.68
C VAL A 454 -3.71 -8.41 5.53
N GLY A 455 -3.26 -7.78 4.44
CA GLY A 455 -4.02 -7.70 3.19
C GLY A 455 -5.36 -6.98 3.35
N GLY A 456 -6.42 -7.57 2.78
CA GLY A 456 -7.76 -6.96 2.76
C GLY A 456 -8.32 -6.58 4.14
N VAL A 457 -8.02 -7.36 5.18
CA VAL A 457 -8.54 -7.08 6.55
C VAL A 457 -8.01 -5.76 7.10
N ARG A 458 -6.80 -5.34 6.72
CA ARG A 458 -6.24 -4.04 7.08
C ARG A 458 -7.02 -2.89 6.43
N GLY A 459 -7.49 -3.09 5.19
CA GLY A 459 -8.37 -2.15 4.49
C GLY A 459 -9.75 -1.99 5.14
N PHE A 460 -10.33 -3.10 5.61
CA PHE A 460 -11.55 -3.07 6.44
C PHE A 460 -11.35 -2.25 7.72
N ALA A 461 -10.27 -2.55 8.45
CA ALA A 461 -9.96 -1.89 9.71
C ALA A 461 -9.72 -0.38 9.55
N PHE A 462 -8.99 0.02 8.51
CA PHE A 462 -8.76 1.42 8.19
C PHE A 462 -10.06 2.17 7.89
N THR A 463 -10.92 1.58 7.08
CA THR A 463 -12.22 2.16 6.73
C THR A 463 -13.12 2.31 7.96
N LEU A 464 -13.16 1.29 8.82
CA LEU A 464 -13.89 1.34 10.08
C LEU A 464 -13.35 2.45 11.01
N GLY A 465 -12.02 2.58 11.11
CA GLY A 465 -11.39 3.63 11.91
C GLY A 465 -11.73 5.04 11.42
N ILE A 466 -11.55 5.33 10.13
CA ILE A 466 -11.88 6.65 9.57
C ILE A 466 -13.37 6.95 9.71
N SER A 467 -14.25 6.00 9.38
CA SER A 467 -15.69 6.23 9.48
C SER A 467 -16.16 6.44 10.92
N THR A 468 -15.52 5.81 11.91
CA THR A 468 -15.80 6.06 13.33
C THR A 468 -15.39 7.49 13.74
N LEU A 469 -14.28 8.02 13.23
CA LEU A 469 -13.92 9.44 13.43
C LEU A 469 -14.94 10.37 12.78
N ILE A 470 -15.41 10.02 11.59
CA ILE A 470 -16.42 10.78 10.85
C ILE A 470 -17.74 10.78 11.62
N ASP A 471 -18.15 9.65 12.22
CA ASP A 471 -19.37 9.58 13.02
C ASP A 471 -19.33 10.57 14.20
N LEU A 472 -18.22 10.59 14.95
CA LEU A 472 -18.00 11.59 16.01
C LEU A 472 -18.05 13.03 15.47
N LEU A 473 -17.48 13.29 14.30
CA LEU A 473 -17.59 14.61 13.68
C LEU A 473 -19.05 14.95 13.37
N VAL A 474 -19.79 14.04 12.75
CA VAL A 474 -21.17 14.25 12.33
C VAL A 474 -22.10 14.44 13.52
N ILE A 475 -22.02 13.61 14.56
CA ILE A 475 -22.92 13.72 15.71
C ILE A 475 -22.70 15.04 16.48
N PHE A 476 -21.46 15.50 16.64
CA PHE A 476 -21.12 16.73 17.36
C PHE A 476 -21.36 18.00 16.56
N PHE A 477 -21.01 18.01 15.27
CA PHE A 477 -21.00 19.23 14.44
C PHE A 477 -22.19 19.36 13.50
N PHE A 478 -22.91 18.27 13.22
CA PHE A 478 -24.10 18.29 12.39
C PHE A 478 -25.37 17.92 13.18
N SER A 479 -25.46 16.69 13.70
CA SER A 479 -26.69 16.15 14.28
C SER A 479 -27.17 16.95 15.49
N LYS A 480 -26.31 17.17 16.50
CA LYS A 480 -26.69 17.95 17.69
C LYS A 480 -27.06 19.39 17.34
N PRO A 481 -26.24 20.17 16.62
CA PRO A 481 -26.59 21.55 16.25
C PRO A 481 -27.89 21.63 15.45
N LEU A 482 -28.14 20.70 14.53
CA LEU A 482 -29.35 20.66 13.73
C LEU A 482 -30.60 20.41 14.60
N VAL A 483 -30.55 19.45 15.52
CA VAL A 483 -31.64 19.21 16.48
C VAL A 483 -31.89 20.43 17.37
N VAL A 484 -30.84 21.13 17.82
CA VAL A 484 -30.99 22.38 18.57
C VAL A 484 -31.68 23.46 17.74
N VAL A 485 -31.34 23.62 16.45
CA VAL A 485 -32.03 24.56 15.56
C VAL A 485 -33.49 24.18 15.40
N LEU A 486 -33.79 22.91 15.13
CA LEU A 486 -35.16 22.43 14.96
C LEU A 486 -36.01 22.64 16.23
N SER A 487 -35.43 22.45 17.42
CA SER A 487 -36.13 22.70 18.69
C SER A 487 -36.56 24.15 18.92
N ARG A 488 -35.91 25.10 18.24
CA ARG A 488 -36.22 26.54 18.31
C ARG A 488 -37.33 26.94 17.33
N MET A 489 -37.69 26.08 16.37
CA MET A 489 -38.74 26.36 15.39
C MET A 489 -40.13 26.13 16.00
N LYS A 490 -41.07 27.07 15.78
CA LYS A 490 -42.45 27.01 16.28
C LYS A 490 -43.16 25.70 15.92
N TYR A 491 -42.92 25.17 14.71
CA TYR A 491 -43.50 23.91 14.23
C TYR A 491 -43.20 22.70 15.13
N PHE A 492 -41.99 22.61 15.66
CA PHE A 492 -41.57 21.51 16.55
C PHE A 492 -42.02 21.74 18.00
N GLN A 493 -42.11 23.00 18.43
CA GLN A 493 -42.61 23.37 19.76
C GLN A 493 -44.11 23.10 19.93
N GLU A 494 -44.90 23.28 18.87
CA GLU A 494 -46.34 23.03 18.87
C GLU A 494 -46.71 21.53 18.83
N GLY A 495 -45.73 20.63 18.73
CA GLY A 495 -45.99 19.18 18.74
C GLY A 495 -46.95 18.74 17.63
N ARG A 496 -46.77 19.20 16.40
CA ARG A 496 -47.66 18.82 15.27
C ARG A 496 -47.47 17.35 14.86
N LYS A 497 -48.49 16.74 14.23
CA LYS A 497 -48.58 15.29 13.95
C LYS A 497 -47.32 14.65 13.31
N PHE A 498 -46.57 15.38 12.49
CA PHE A 498 -45.39 14.88 11.79
C PHE A 498 -44.06 15.10 12.52
N SER A 499 -44.04 15.83 13.66
CA SER A 499 -42.79 16.10 14.39
C SER A 499 -42.19 14.86 15.04
N GLY A 500 -42.99 13.81 15.28
CA GLY A 500 -42.58 12.62 16.04
C GLY A 500 -42.59 12.84 17.56
N LEU A 501 -42.77 14.08 18.02
CA LEU A 501 -42.64 14.52 19.42
C LEU A 501 -43.99 14.89 20.07
N THR A 502 -45.11 14.40 19.54
CA THR A 502 -46.43 14.59 20.15
C THR A 502 -46.56 13.79 21.45
N PRO A 503 -47.33 14.28 22.44
CA PRO A 503 -47.64 13.51 23.66
C PRO A 503 -48.17 12.10 23.36
N LYS A 504 -49.02 11.95 22.33
CA LYS A 504 -49.57 10.67 21.84
C LYS A 504 -48.50 9.71 21.31
N ASN A 505 -47.46 10.20 20.63
CA ASN A 505 -46.36 9.36 20.12
C ASN A 505 -45.29 9.08 21.19
N LEU A 506 -45.26 9.87 22.26
CA LEU A 506 -44.36 9.70 23.41
C LEU A 506 -44.93 8.72 24.45
N GLY A 507 -46.19 8.29 24.30
CA GLY A 507 -46.88 7.40 25.23
C GLY A 507 -47.46 8.11 26.46
N LEU A 508 -47.55 9.45 26.42
CA LEU A 508 -48.12 10.24 27.51
C LEU A 508 -49.65 10.26 27.39
N LYS A 509 -50.37 9.87 28.45
CA LYS A 509 -51.83 10.04 28.54
C LYS A 509 -52.17 11.53 28.55
N ASN A 510 -53.21 11.91 27.80
CA ASN A 510 -53.71 13.28 27.80
C ASN A 510 -54.09 13.69 29.23
N VAL A 511 -53.48 14.75 29.76
CA VAL A 511 -53.81 15.33 31.07
C VAL A 511 -55.27 15.81 31.16
N GLY A 512 -55.97 15.90 30.01
CA GLY A 512 -57.40 16.27 29.94
C GLY A 512 -58.41 15.18 30.32
N GLU A 513 -58.02 13.92 30.53
CA GLU A 513 -58.96 12.87 30.96
C GLU A 513 -59.06 12.70 32.49
N VAL A 514 -58.17 13.32 33.27
CA VAL A 514 -58.16 13.17 34.74
C VAL A 514 -59.11 14.17 35.43
N SER A 515 -59.54 15.23 34.75
CA SER A 515 -60.47 16.23 35.31
C SER A 515 -61.96 15.92 35.10
N ALA A 516 -62.31 14.78 34.50
CA ALA A 516 -63.70 14.38 34.28
C ALA A 516 -64.22 13.32 35.26
N ASN A 517 -63.40 12.88 36.22
CA ASN A 517 -63.78 11.90 37.26
C ASN A 517 -63.29 12.34 38.65
N VAL A 518 -63.66 13.56 39.07
CA VAL A 518 -63.77 13.95 40.48
C VAL A 518 -65.09 14.68 40.67
#